data_AF-A0A2M7K7V0-F1
#
_entry.id   AF-A0A2M7K7V0-F1
#
_cell.length_a   1.000
_cell.length_b   1.000
_cell.length_c   1.000
_cell.angle_alpha   90.00
_cell.angle_beta   90.00
_cell.angle_gamma   90.00
#
_symmetry.space_group_name_H-M   'P 1'
#
loop_
_entity.id
_entity.type
_entity.pdbx_description
1 polymer ?
#
loop_
_entity_poly.entity_id
_entity_poly.type
_entity_poly.pdbx_seq_one_letter_code
_entity_poly.pdbx_strand_id
1 'polypeptide(L)'
;NHEMFGFEGAPLHDALAVSYVIDETVLNTKFVHVDIETRGEFTRGQTVVDVYGITRKAPNVEVAFDLDLEKFKDLTFEAIKRLDRG
;
A
#
# COMPACT_ATOMS: atom_id res chain seq x y z
N ASN A 1 -11.94 12.01 -9.09
CA ASN A 1 -11.32 10.67 -9.11
C ASN A 1 -11.56 9.95 -10.43
N HIS A 2 -12.80 9.66 -10.81
CA HIS A 2 -13.07 8.97 -12.09
C HIS A 2 -12.60 9.75 -13.33
N GLU A 3 -12.93 11.04 -13.47
CA GLU A 3 -12.56 11.83 -14.66
C GLU A 3 -11.06 12.11 -14.81
N MET A 4 -10.33 12.20 -13.69
CA MET A 4 -8.89 12.56 -13.68
C MET A 4 -7.97 11.34 -13.62
N PHE A 5 -8.42 10.23 -13.01
CA PHE A 5 -7.58 9.06 -12.73
C PHE A 5 -8.21 7.73 -13.20
N GLY A 6 -9.44 7.74 -13.72
CA GLY A 6 -10.11 6.54 -14.23
C GLY A 6 -10.53 5.53 -13.15
N PHE A 7 -10.54 5.91 -11.88
CA PHE A 7 -10.93 4.99 -10.81
C PHE A 7 -12.45 4.77 -10.79
N GLU A 8 -12.87 3.51 -10.86
CA GLU A 8 -14.27 3.07 -10.72
C GLU A 8 -14.81 3.18 -9.28
N GLY A 9 -13.93 3.41 -8.30
CA GLY A 9 -14.27 3.58 -6.89
C GLY A 9 -13.34 4.54 -6.16
N ALA A 10 -13.59 4.75 -4.86
CA ALA A 10 -12.71 5.54 -4.02
C ALA A 10 -11.60 4.64 -3.41
N PRO A 11 -10.32 4.95 -3.62
CA PRO A 11 -9.25 4.21 -2.97
C PRO A 11 -9.24 4.47 -1.45
N LEU A 12 -9.13 3.41 -0.66
CA LEU A 12 -9.06 3.45 0.80
C LEU A 12 -7.63 3.14 1.25
N HIS A 13 -6.77 4.15 1.29
CA HIS A 13 -5.34 3.98 1.53
C HIS A 13 -5.02 3.58 2.97
N ASP A 14 -5.41 4.39 3.97
CA ASP A 14 -4.99 4.19 5.36
C ASP A 14 -5.59 2.93 5.99
N ALA A 15 -6.78 2.52 5.54
CA ALA A 15 -7.41 1.29 5.99
C ALA A 15 -6.55 0.06 5.63
N LEU A 16 -5.84 0.07 4.50
CA LEU A 16 -4.96 -1.04 4.11
C LEU A 16 -3.80 -1.24 5.11
N ALA A 17 -3.26 -0.15 5.66
CA ALA A 17 -2.21 -0.25 6.67
C ALA A 17 -2.69 -0.97 7.93
N VAL A 18 -3.91 -0.67 8.39
CA VAL A 18 -4.52 -1.35 9.54
C VAL A 18 -4.87 -2.80 9.20
N SER A 19 -5.43 -3.05 8.02
CA SER A 19 -5.74 -4.41 7.56
C SER A 19 -4.49 -5.29 7.52
N TYR A 20 -3.35 -4.76 7.07
CA TYR A 20 -2.08 -5.51 7.05
C TYR A 20 -1.58 -5.90 8.44
N VAL A 21 -1.80 -5.04 9.45
CA VAL A 21 -1.47 -5.37 10.85
C VAL A 21 -2.38 -6.48 11.39
N ILE A 22 -3.63 -6.54 10.94
CA ILE A 22 -4.60 -7.58 11.34
C ILE A 22 -4.30 -8.91 10.65
N ASP A 23 -4.04 -8.87 9.35
CA ASP A 23 -3.73 -10.02 8.50
C ASP A 23 -2.72 -9.59 7.42
N GLU A 24 -1.46 -10.01 7.57
CA GLU A 24 -0.39 -9.68 6.64
C GLU A 24 -0.66 -10.22 5.21
N THR A 25 -1.50 -11.25 5.09
CA THR A 25 -1.81 -11.88 3.80
C THR A 25 -2.79 -11.09 2.94
N VAL A 26 -3.24 -9.92 3.41
CA VAL A 26 -4.04 -8.96 2.64
C VAL A 26 -3.20 -8.19 1.62
N LEU A 27 -1.87 -8.10 1.80
CA LEU A 27 -0.95 -7.45 0.88
C LEU A 27 0.11 -8.44 0.38
N ASN A 28 0.44 -8.35 -0.90
CA ASN A 28 1.62 -9.01 -1.44
C ASN A 28 2.79 -8.01 -1.43
N THR A 29 3.77 -8.26 -0.55
CA THR A 29 4.92 -7.38 -0.37
C THR A 29 6.20 -7.96 -0.97
N LYS A 30 7.20 -7.09 -1.16
CA LYS A 30 8.58 -7.50 -1.40
C LYS A 30 9.51 -6.71 -0.48
N PHE A 31 10.44 -7.41 0.17
CA PHE A 31 11.53 -6.77 0.90
C PHE A 31 12.58 -6.22 -0.06
N VAL A 32 12.57 -4.91 -0.27
CA VAL A 32 13.42 -4.21 -1.25
C VAL A 32 14.10 -3.00 -0.65
N HIS A 33 15.08 -2.45 -1.38
CA HIS A 33 15.73 -1.20 -0.99
C HIS A 33 14.90 0.00 -1.45
N VAL A 34 14.70 0.96 -0.55
CA VAL A 34 14.00 2.22 -0.82
C VAL A 34 14.81 3.39 -0.27
N ASP A 35 15.02 4.40 -1.12
CA ASP A 35 15.55 5.71 -0.74
C ASP A 35 14.45 6.79 -0.89
N ILE A 36 14.59 7.92 -0.18
CA ILE A 36 13.73 9.10 -0.34
C ILE A 36 14.49 10.19 -1.09
N GLU A 37 13.98 10.62 -2.23
CA GLU A 37 14.56 11.74 -2.99
C GLU A 37 14.23 13.07 -2.31
N THR A 38 15.25 13.90 -2.05
CA THR A 38 15.10 15.12 -1.22
C THR A 38 15.57 16.40 -1.90
N ARG A 39 16.17 16.31 -3.10
CA ARG A 39 16.93 17.38 -3.78
C ARG A 39 16.46 17.67 -5.22
N GLY A 40 15.96 16.68 -5.96
CA GLY A 40 15.58 16.83 -7.36
C GLY A 40 14.46 17.87 -7.59
N GLU A 41 14.56 18.65 -8.67
CA GLU A 41 13.59 19.70 -9.02
C GLU A 41 12.17 19.13 -9.25
N PHE A 42 12.08 17.96 -9.88
CA PHE A 42 10.80 17.34 -10.26
C PHE A 42 10.42 16.10 -9.43
N THR A 43 11.35 15.58 -8.63
CA THR A 43 11.21 14.26 -7.97
C THR A 43 11.32 14.32 -6.44
N ARG A 44 11.46 15.51 -5.85
CA ARG A 44 11.49 15.67 -4.39
C ARG A 44 10.26 15.05 -3.74
N GLY A 45 10.47 14.17 -2.76
CA GLY A 45 9.43 13.43 -2.05
C GLY A 45 9.16 12.03 -2.61
N GLN A 46 9.77 11.65 -3.73
CA GLN A 46 9.61 10.32 -4.30
C GLN A 46 10.25 9.25 -3.41
N THR A 47 9.53 8.15 -3.19
CA THR A 47 10.08 6.87 -2.73
C THR A 47 10.71 6.16 -3.92
N VAL A 48 12.04 6.12 -3.98
CA VAL A 48 12.79 5.46 -5.05
C VAL A 48 12.98 4.00 -4.69
N VAL A 49 12.16 3.13 -5.29
CA VAL A 49 12.11 1.69 -4.98
C VAL A 49 12.97 0.89 -5.96
N ASP A 50 13.97 0.16 -5.47
CA ASP A 50 14.81 -0.73 -6.29
C ASP A 50 14.14 -2.09 -6.50
N VAL A 51 13.06 -2.11 -7.29
CA VAL A 51 12.23 -3.31 -7.54
C VAL A 51 13.03 -4.48 -8.10
N TYR A 52 14.09 -4.21 -8.87
CA TYR A 52 14.88 -5.21 -9.58
C TYR A 52 16.23 -5.51 -8.91
N GLY A 53 16.54 -4.87 -7.78
CA GLY A 53 17.80 -5.05 -7.06
C GLY A 53 19.04 -4.59 -7.83
N ILE A 54 18.90 -3.68 -8.79
CA ILE A 54 20.01 -3.27 -9.68
C ILE A 54 21.04 -2.38 -8.95
N THR A 55 20.64 -1.72 -7.87
CA THR A 55 21.54 -0.86 -7.09
C THR A 55 22.48 -1.66 -6.19
N ARG A 56 22.17 -2.94 -5.95
CA ARG A 56 22.88 -3.84 -5.03
C ARG A 56 22.97 -3.33 -3.58
N LYS A 57 22.13 -2.38 -3.21
CA LYS A 57 21.99 -1.93 -1.82
C LYS A 57 21.19 -2.96 -1.02
N ALA A 58 21.43 -3.01 0.29
CA ALA A 58 20.69 -3.90 1.17
C ALA A 58 19.21 -3.47 1.27
N PRO A 59 18.24 -4.38 1.13
CA PRO A 59 16.83 -4.09 1.38
C PRO A 59 16.57 -3.51 2.77
N ASN A 60 15.57 -2.64 2.89
CA ASN A 60 15.26 -1.93 4.12
C ASN A 60 13.76 -1.76 4.41
N VAL A 61 12.87 -2.04 3.44
CA VAL A 61 11.42 -1.85 3.58
C VAL A 61 10.65 -2.97 2.88
N GLU A 62 9.56 -3.43 3.50
CA GLU A 62 8.51 -4.23 2.85
C GLU A 62 7.61 -3.30 2.04
N VAL A 63 7.65 -3.40 0.70
CA VAL A 63 6.82 -2.58 -0.19
C VAL A 63 5.67 -3.43 -0.71
N ALA A 64 4.43 -3.00 -0.50
CA ALA A 64 3.24 -3.62 -1.05
C ALA A 64 3.09 -3.33 -2.55
N PHE A 65 2.95 -4.37 -3.36
CA PHE A 65 2.77 -4.28 -4.82
C PHE A 65 1.37 -4.68 -5.27
N ASP A 66 0.67 -5.49 -4.47
CA ASP A 66 -0.66 -5.98 -4.80
C ASP A 66 -1.48 -6.23 -3.53
N LEU A 67 -2.80 -6.37 -3.68
CA LEU A 67 -3.74 -6.52 -2.59
C LEU A 67 -4.69 -7.70 -2.84
N ASP A 68 -5.05 -8.42 -1.78
CA ASP A 68 -6.20 -9.34 -1.80
C ASP A 68 -7.48 -8.55 -1.51
N LEU A 69 -8.18 -8.16 -2.58
CA LEU A 69 -9.35 -7.28 -2.48
C LEU A 69 -10.50 -7.90 -1.70
N GLU A 70 -10.71 -9.22 -1.80
CA GLU A 70 -11.81 -9.86 -1.08
C GLU A 70 -11.51 -9.91 0.42
N LYS A 71 -10.28 -10.26 0.82
CA LYS A 71 -9.90 -10.19 2.24
C LYS A 71 -10.01 -8.78 2.80
N PHE A 72 -9.55 -7.77 2.05
CA PHE A 72 -9.66 -6.38 2.48
C PHE A 72 -11.13 -5.96 2.69
N LYS A 73 -12.01 -6.33 1.76
CA LYS A 73 -13.45 -6.07 1.86
C LYS A 73 -14.06 -6.78 3.06
N ASP A 74 -13.74 -8.06 3.26
CA ASP A 74 -14.27 -8.85 4.37
C ASP A 74 -13.88 -8.24 5.72
N LEU A 75 -12.60 -7.90 5.91
CA LEU A 75 -12.11 -7.22 7.12
C LEU A 75 -12.85 -5.89 7.36
N THR A 76 -13.01 -5.10 6.30
CA THR A 76 -13.66 -3.78 6.38
C THR A 76 -15.14 -3.90 6.73
N PHE A 77 -15.89 -4.76 6.02
CA PHE A 77 -17.32 -4.93 6.26
C PHE A 77 -17.61 -5.59 7.60
N GLU A 78 -16.77 -6.52 8.06
CA GLU A 78 -16.94 -7.12 9.37
C GLU A 78 -16.71 -6.10 10.49
N ALA A 79 -15.72 -5.22 10.35
CA ALA A 79 -15.51 -4.11 11.28
C ALA A 79 -16.74 -3.19 11.36
N ILE A 80 -17.31 -2.82 10.21
CA ILE A 80 -18.53 -1.99 10.15
C ILE A 80 -19.71 -2.70 10.82
N LYS A 81 -20.00 -3.96 10.45
CA LYS A 81 -21.10 -4.75 11.02
C LYS A 81 -20.98 -4.88 12.53
N ARG A 82 -19.76 -5.01 13.06
CA ARG A 82 -19.53 -5.12 14.50
C ARG A 82 -19.85 -3.82 15.23
N LEU A 83 -19.61 -2.67 14.62
CA LEU A 83 -19.88 -1.36 15.20
C LEU A 83 -21.34 -0.90 15.03
N ASP A 84 -21.99 -1.32 13.94
CA ASP A 84 -23.40 -0.99 13.66
C ASP A 84 -24.40 -1.75 14.57
N ARG A 85 -23.97 -2.86 15.17
CA ARG A 85 -24.76 -3.61 16.16
C ARG A 85 -24.72 -3.02 17.58
N GLY A 86 -24.11 -1.84 17.73
CA GLY A 86 -23.98 -1.08 18.98
C GLY A 86 -25.10 -0.08 19.19
#